data_AF-A0A3B9J968-F1
#
_entry.id   AF-A0A3B9J968-F1
#
_cell.length_a   1.000
_cell.length_b   1.000
_cell.length_c   1.000
_cell.angle_alpha   90.00
_cell.angle_beta   90.00
_cell.angle_gamma   90.00
#
_symmetry.space_group_name_H-M   'P 1'
#
loop_
_entity.id
_entity.type
_entity.pdbx_description
1 polymer ?
#
loop_
_entity_poly.entity_id
_entity_poly.type
_entity_poly.pdbx_seq_one_letter_code
_entity_poly.pdbx_strand_id
1 'polypeptide(L)'
;MDEEISFFDRPAVRATIKFVLLLALYFVLGFGIPNSDRAFSGLFWDTVFCMLGLVLWTIFFSQFILPVRKLGDRLAIFDRMMAYFSGFHGPAIFIENGNIRARQDEREKHGPGVLWLDHASAAILRTATRFTRTIGPGVHFTKRDEYVAASVDLHTLTQTVGPNDNENPFTVPKEDENYLRIQDSGLETRGMTRDGIQVIATISVTFSIAAEESGGSDMLYSYNAENVRKVITESMIQGIKTDQPVWSSMPAKMAVDIWREHISRFRLNQLFEIPAGENKTNLQLIAGLLKDRMSMDIVKDLDEFGNFTGRTTPSPESKKLKDMGIKVLGVNVKRIIFPPEIEERLVKKWTTLWEKNAKKEREQIDQERRIREEKGQIDAQIEFANIITSEFQTTLPRNKRHAVYLFTHSTSQSVIRNLGLIKKMPKSDTSALTEIARWLKGNQ
;
A
#
# COMPACT_ATOMS: atom_id res chain seq x y z
N MET A 1 -12.68 -39.70 18.15
CA MET A 1 -13.40 -40.94 18.51
C MET A 1 -14.69 -40.48 19.13
N ASP A 2 -15.66 -40.15 18.29
CA ASP A 2 -16.99 -39.78 18.78
C ASP A 2 -17.73 -41.08 19.08
N GLU A 3 -18.27 -41.18 20.30
CA GLU A 3 -19.21 -42.23 20.67
C GLU A 3 -20.33 -42.24 19.63
N GLU A 4 -20.49 -43.34 18.90
CA GLU A 4 -21.62 -43.54 18.00
C GLU A 4 -22.90 -43.46 18.83
N ILE A 5 -23.52 -42.28 18.84
CA ILE A 5 -24.82 -42.09 19.47
C ILE A 5 -25.78 -43.09 18.82
N SER A 6 -26.27 -44.02 19.64
CA SER A 6 -27.23 -45.05 19.23
C SER A 6 -28.35 -44.42 18.41
N PHE A 7 -28.77 -45.08 17.33
CA PHE A 7 -29.75 -44.55 16.39
C PHE A 7 -31.02 -43.97 17.07
N PHE A 8 -31.47 -44.61 18.16
CA PHE A 8 -32.64 -44.20 18.95
C PHE A 8 -32.41 -43.00 19.86
N ASP A 9 -31.15 -42.64 20.12
CA ASP A 9 -30.79 -41.51 20.98
C ASP A 9 -30.67 -40.20 20.20
N ARG A 10 -30.73 -40.27 18.87
CA ARG A 10 -30.77 -39.08 18.03
C ARG A 10 -32.04 -38.27 18.35
N PRO A 11 -31.92 -36.97 18.70
CA PRO A 11 -33.07 -36.15 19.11
C PRO A 11 -34.18 -36.09 18.04
N ALA A 12 -33.81 -36.14 16.76
CA ALA A 12 -34.75 -36.23 15.65
C ALA A 12 -35.58 -37.52 15.68
N VAL A 13 -34.95 -38.67 15.95
CA VAL A 13 -35.61 -39.99 16.02
C VAL A 13 -36.55 -40.05 17.21
N ARG A 14 -36.14 -39.54 18.38
CA ARG A 14 -37.01 -39.43 19.55
C ARG A 14 -38.22 -38.53 19.29
N ALA A 15 -38.03 -37.40 18.60
CA ALA A 15 -39.12 -36.52 18.24
C ALA A 15 -40.10 -37.18 17.25
N THR A 16 -39.58 -37.91 16.24
CA THR A 16 -40.43 -38.65 15.29
C THR A 16 -41.20 -39.77 15.96
N ILE A 17 -40.57 -40.56 16.84
CA ILE A 17 -41.26 -41.62 17.59
C ILE A 17 -42.38 -41.04 18.45
N LYS A 18 -42.11 -39.94 19.18
CA LYS A 18 -43.15 -39.25 19.98
C LYS A 18 -44.29 -38.72 19.11
N PHE A 19 -43.96 -38.16 17.95
CA PHE A 19 -44.95 -37.67 16.99
C PHE A 19 -45.83 -38.81 16.45
N VAL A 20 -45.23 -39.93 16.04
CA VAL A 20 -45.96 -41.11 15.55
C VAL A 20 -46.83 -41.70 16.65
N LEU A 21 -46.34 -41.77 17.90
CA LEU A 21 -47.14 -42.22 19.04
C LEU A 21 -48.32 -41.29 19.35
N LEU A 22 -48.11 -39.97 19.31
CA LEU A 22 -49.18 -38.99 19.48
C LEU A 22 -50.22 -39.08 18.35
N LEU A 23 -49.77 -39.29 17.11
CA LEU A 23 -50.63 -39.45 15.95
C LEU A 23 -51.44 -40.76 16.07
N ALA A 24 -50.80 -41.87 16.44
CA ALA A 24 -51.49 -43.13 16.71
C ALA A 24 -52.52 -43.00 17.86
N LEU A 25 -52.15 -42.33 18.95
CA LEU A 25 -53.06 -42.06 20.07
C LEU A 25 -54.26 -41.21 19.63
N TYR A 26 -54.02 -40.19 18.80
CA TYR A 26 -55.07 -39.35 18.22
C TYR A 26 -56.04 -40.16 17.35
N PHE A 27 -55.54 -41.07 16.50
CA PHE A 27 -56.38 -41.98 15.73
C PHE A 27 -57.17 -42.98 16.59
N VAL A 28 -56.56 -43.51 17.67
CA VAL A 28 -57.23 -44.44 18.60
C VAL A 28 -58.35 -43.74 19.37
N LEU A 29 -58.13 -42.51 19.84
CA LEU A 29 -59.17 -41.70 20.49
C LEU A 29 -60.32 -41.38 19.53
N GLY A 30 -60.02 -41.19 18.25
CA GLY A 30 -61.00 -41.00 17.18
C GLY A 30 -61.91 -42.20 16.94
N PHE A 31 -61.42 -43.43 17.13
CA PHE A 31 -62.18 -44.67 16.97
C PHE A 31 -63.28 -44.86 18.03
N GLY A 32 -63.19 -44.20 19.17
CA GLY A 32 -64.16 -44.30 20.26
C GLY A 32 -65.45 -43.50 20.07
N ILE A 33 -65.59 -42.73 18.99
CA ILE A 33 -66.69 -41.78 18.77
C ILE A 33 -67.80 -42.43 17.90
N PRO A 34 -69.08 -42.45 18.34
CA PRO A 34 -70.20 -42.95 17.52
C PRO A 34 -70.39 -42.09 16.25
N ASN A 35 -70.58 -42.73 15.09
CA ASN A 35 -70.46 -42.19 13.72
C ASN A 35 -69.01 -42.13 13.18
N SER A 36 -68.33 -43.27 13.24
CA SER A 36 -66.93 -43.47 12.86
C SER A 36 -66.56 -43.01 11.45
N ASP A 37 -67.47 -43.09 10.47
CA ASP A 37 -67.13 -42.75 9.08
C ASP A 37 -66.91 -41.23 8.91
N ARG A 38 -67.73 -40.41 9.57
CA ARG A 38 -67.55 -38.95 9.55
C ARG A 38 -66.34 -38.54 10.40
N ALA A 39 -66.14 -39.19 11.54
CA ALA A 39 -64.99 -38.94 12.41
C ALA A 39 -63.67 -39.28 11.70
N PHE A 40 -63.59 -40.42 11.00
CA PHE A 40 -62.38 -40.82 10.28
C PHE A 40 -62.03 -39.85 9.15
N SER A 41 -63.03 -39.41 8.37
CA SER A 41 -62.81 -38.40 7.32
C SER A 41 -62.31 -37.07 7.89
N GLY A 42 -62.85 -36.63 9.05
CA GLY A 42 -62.39 -35.42 9.73
C GLY A 42 -60.95 -35.52 10.21
N LEU A 43 -60.59 -36.62 10.89
CA LEU A 43 -59.23 -36.85 11.40
C LEU A 43 -58.19 -36.92 10.28
N PHE A 44 -58.56 -37.52 9.15
CA PHE A 44 -57.70 -37.56 7.97
C PHE A 44 -57.43 -36.15 7.44
N TRP A 45 -58.47 -35.34 7.23
CA TRP A 45 -58.32 -33.96 6.76
C TRP A 45 -57.56 -33.09 7.75
N ASP A 46 -57.82 -33.21 9.05
CA ASP A 46 -57.10 -32.48 10.10
C ASP A 46 -55.60 -32.82 10.09
N THR A 47 -55.26 -34.10 9.92
CA THR A 47 -53.86 -34.55 9.80
C THR A 47 -53.21 -33.97 8.55
N VAL A 48 -53.91 -34.00 7.40
CA VAL A 48 -53.42 -33.43 6.15
C VAL A 48 -53.20 -31.92 6.27
N PHE A 49 -54.15 -31.18 6.86
CA PHE A 49 -54.02 -29.73 7.08
C PHE A 49 -52.92 -29.40 8.09
N CYS A 50 -52.74 -30.20 9.14
CA CYS A 50 -51.66 -30.01 10.10
C CYS A 50 -50.29 -30.23 9.44
N MET A 51 -50.14 -31.29 8.64
CA MET A 51 -48.90 -31.57 7.90
C MET A 51 -48.61 -30.51 6.85
N LEU A 52 -49.63 -30.09 6.09
CA LEU A 52 -49.50 -29.02 5.10
C LEU A 52 -49.17 -27.68 5.77
N GLY A 53 -49.81 -27.39 6.91
CA GLY A 53 -49.52 -26.25 7.76
C GLY A 53 -48.08 -26.28 8.28
N LEU A 54 -47.58 -27.42 8.76
CA LEU A 54 -46.20 -27.60 9.19
C LEU A 54 -45.20 -27.36 8.05
N VAL A 55 -45.46 -27.89 6.85
CA VAL A 55 -44.61 -27.67 5.67
C VAL A 55 -44.60 -26.20 5.28
N LEU A 56 -45.77 -25.54 5.21
CA LEU A 56 -45.87 -24.11 4.92
C LEU A 56 -45.17 -23.25 5.97
N TRP A 57 -45.35 -23.57 7.25
CA TRP A 57 -44.69 -22.89 8.37
C TRP A 57 -43.18 -23.06 8.26
N THR A 58 -42.72 -24.27 7.95
CA THR A 58 -41.31 -24.57 7.75
C THR A 58 -40.70 -23.79 6.60
N ILE A 59 -41.38 -23.71 5.45
CA ILE A 59 -40.97 -22.88 4.31
C ILE A 59 -40.91 -21.41 4.74
N PHE A 60 -41.90 -20.93 5.49
CA PHE A 60 -41.93 -19.56 6.01
C PHE A 60 -40.78 -19.29 6.98
N PHE A 61 -40.47 -20.17 7.93
CA PHE A 61 -39.39 -19.96 8.90
C PHE A 61 -37.99 -20.15 8.30
N SER A 62 -37.86 -20.94 7.24
CA SER A 62 -36.59 -21.12 6.54
C SER A 62 -35.97 -19.81 6.05
N GLN A 63 -36.81 -18.78 5.79
CA GLN A 63 -36.36 -17.46 5.35
C GLN A 63 -35.57 -16.67 6.41
N PHE A 64 -35.67 -17.04 7.70
CA PHE A 64 -34.96 -16.36 8.79
C PHE A 64 -33.63 -17.03 9.13
N ILE A 65 -33.34 -18.21 8.57
CA ILE A 65 -32.10 -18.96 8.85
C ILE A 65 -30.92 -18.34 8.10
N LEU A 66 -31.13 -17.91 6.85
CA LEU A 66 -30.12 -17.26 6.02
C LEU A 66 -30.71 -16.03 5.32
N PRO A 67 -29.97 -14.92 5.21
CA PRO A 67 -30.45 -13.68 4.59
C PRO A 67 -30.51 -13.83 3.07
N VAL A 68 -31.55 -14.48 2.56
CA VAL A 68 -31.65 -14.85 1.14
C VAL A 68 -32.84 -14.16 0.46
N ARG A 69 -32.55 -13.46 -0.64
CA ARG A 69 -33.53 -12.61 -1.35
C ARG A 69 -34.33 -13.34 -2.43
N LYS A 70 -33.81 -14.41 -3.04
CA LYS A 70 -34.46 -15.09 -4.18
C LYS A 70 -35.32 -16.27 -3.72
N LEU A 71 -36.48 -16.47 -4.37
CA LEU A 71 -37.39 -17.59 -4.08
C LEU A 71 -36.75 -18.97 -4.31
N GLY A 72 -35.96 -19.13 -5.37
CA GLY A 72 -35.26 -20.40 -5.65
C GLY A 72 -34.26 -20.76 -4.57
N ASP A 73 -33.53 -19.78 -4.05
CA ASP A 73 -32.56 -20.00 -2.97
C ASP A 73 -33.28 -20.31 -1.64
N ARG A 74 -34.52 -19.82 -1.43
CA ARG A 74 -35.35 -20.22 -0.26
C ARG A 74 -35.76 -21.68 -0.31
N LEU A 75 -36.16 -22.19 -1.48
CA LEU A 75 -36.43 -23.61 -1.66
C LEU A 75 -35.17 -24.46 -1.41
N ALA A 76 -33.99 -23.99 -1.82
CA ALA A 76 -32.73 -24.67 -1.53
C ALA A 76 -32.42 -24.74 -0.02
N ILE A 77 -32.80 -23.73 0.77
CA ILE A 77 -32.70 -23.78 2.25
C ILE A 77 -33.65 -24.83 2.82
N PHE A 78 -34.90 -24.88 2.33
CA PHE A 78 -35.87 -25.89 2.75
C PHE A 78 -35.37 -27.31 2.46
N ASP A 79 -34.91 -27.57 1.23
CA ASP A 79 -34.33 -28.85 0.83
C ASP A 79 -33.14 -29.23 1.71
N ARG A 80 -32.27 -28.26 2.02
CA ARG A 80 -31.14 -28.48 2.94
C ARG A 80 -31.60 -28.81 4.35
N MET A 81 -32.62 -28.12 4.87
CA MET A 81 -33.11 -28.38 6.22
C MET A 81 -33.75 -29.77 6.31
N MET A 82 -34.49 -30.19 5.27
CA MET A 82 -34.99 -31.56 5.16
C MET A 82 -33.86 -32.58 5.03
N ALA A 83 -32.79 -32.25 4.29
CA ALA A 83 -31.59 -33.08 4.20
C ALA A 83 -30.85 -33.19 5.55
N TYR A 84 -30.82 -32.12 6.34
CA TYR A 84 -30.29 -32.11 7.70
C TYR A 84 -31.07 -33.01 8.64
N PHE A 85 -32.42 -32.96 8.61
CA PHE A 85 -33.25 -33.90 9.35
C PHE A 85 -33.04 -35.37 8.93
N SER A 86 -32.72 -35.59 7.66
CA SER A 86 -32.45 -36.93 7.11
C SER A 86 -31.00 -37.40 7.32
N GLY A 87 -30.12 -36.56 7.87
CA GLY A 87 -28.69 -36.86 8.07
C GLY A 87 -27.82 -36.77 6.81
N PHE A 88 -28.37 -36.38 5.66
CA PHE A 88 -27.68 -36.24 4.38
C PHE A 88 -27.31 -34.78 4.09
N HIS A 89 -26.76 -34.08 5.09
CA HIS A 89 -26.38 -32.68 4.93
C HIS A 89 -24.95 -32.55 4.41
N GLY A 90 -24.76 -31.66 3.44
CA GLY A 90 -23.44 -31.25 3.00
C GLY A 90 -22.76 -30.31 3.99
N PRO A 91 -21.59 -29.78 3.61
CA PRO A 91 -20.75 -28.97 4.48
C PRO A 91 -21.40 -27.61 4.79
N ALA A 92 -21.05 -27.03 5.94
CA ALA A 92 -21.34 -25.65 6.30
C ALA A 92 -20.01 -24.92 6.45
N ILE A 93 -19.61 -24.15 5.43
CA ILE A 93 -18.28 -23.53 5.41
C ILE A 93 -18.45 -22.01 5.41
N PHE A 94 -17.76 -21.36 6.33
CA PHE A 94 -17.61 -19.91 6.32
C PHE A 94 -16.24 -19.55 5.75
N ILE A 95 -16.16 -18.56 4.87
CA ILE A 95 -14.90 -18.08 4.30
C ILE A 95 -14.75 -16.62 4.65
N GLU A 96 -13.69 -16.31 5.39
CA GLU A 96 -13.42 -15.00 5.96
C GLU A 96 -12.00 -14.55 5.58
N ASN A 97 -11.87 -13.41 4.90
CA ASN A 97 -10.62 -12.89 4.35
C ASN A 97 -9.86 -13.97 3.55
N GLY A 98 -10.60 -14.71 2.72
CA GLY A 98 -10.08 -15.83 1.95
C GLY A 98 -9.70 -17.07 2.77
N ASN A 99 -9.85 -17.09 4.10
CA ASN A 99 -9.54 -18.24 4.95
C ASN A 99 -10.78 -19.12 5.15
N ILE A 100 -10.63 -20.43 4.95
CA ILE A 100 -11.72 -21.39 5.14
C ILE A 100 -11.91 -21.68 6.63
N ARG A 101 -12.98 -21.16 7.24
CA ARG A 101 -13.43 -21.47 8.61
C ARG A 101 -14.50 -22.56 8.55
N ALA A 102 -14.11 -23.79 8.85
CA ALA A 102 -15.04 -24.93 8.97
C ALA A 102 -14.52 -25.92 9.99
N ARG A 103 -15.42 -26.66 10.65
CA ARG A 103 -15.02 -27.81 11.48
C ARG A 103 -14.40 -28.87 10.58
N GLN A 104 -13.42 -29.62 11.08
CA GLN A 104 -12.72 -30.64 10.30
C GLN A 104 -13.69 -31.67 9.71
N ASP A 105 -14.65 -32.13 10.52
CA ASP A 105 -15.70 -33.07 10.09
C ASP A 105 -16.68 -32.47 9.07
N GLU A 106 -16.79 -31.15 8.99
CA GLU A 106 -17.61 -30.48 7.98
C GLU A 106 -16.86 -30.34 6.67
N ARG A 107 -15.53 -30.27 6.66
CA ARG A 107 -14.73 -30.18 5.41
C ARG A 107 -14.75 -31.48 4.62
N GLU A 108 -14.83 -32.60 5.31
CA GLU A 108 -14.83 -33.94 4.70
C GLU A 108 -16.22 -34.37 4.21
N LYS A 109 -17.28 -33.65 4.61
CA LYS A 109 -18.64 -33.95 4.16
C LYS A 109 -18.82 -33.58 2.69
N HIS A 110 -19.29 -34.57 1.92
CA HIS A 110 -19.68 -34.39 0.53
C HIS A 110 -21.20 -34.23 0.42
N GLY A 111 -21.65 -33.31 -0.43
CA GLY A 111 -23.07 -33.15 -0.75
C GLY A 111 -23.55 -31.70 -0.74
N PRO A 112 -24.87 -31.50 -0.85
CA PRO A 112 -25.49 -30.18 -0.87
C PRO A 112 -25.27 -29.42 0.44
N GLY A 113 -24.37 -28.45 0.38
CA GLY A 113 -23.86 -27.65 1.48
C GLY A 113 -24.15 -26.17 1.30
N VAL A 114 -23.68 -25.36 2.25
CA VAL A 114 -23.81 -23.91 2.27
C VAL A 114 -22.43 -23.36 2.52
N LEU A 115 -22.07 -22.43 1.65
CA LEU A 115 -20.86 -21.65 1.71
C LEU A 115 -21.30 -20.22 1.97
N TRP A 116 -20.77 -19.62 3.03
CA TRP A 116 -20.98 -18.23 3.30
C TRP A 116 -19.64 -17.52 3.21
N LEU A 117 -19.51 -16.65 2.21
CA LEU A 117 -18.33 -15.86 1.94
C LEU A 117 -18.57 -14.44 2.43
N ASP A 118 -17.59 -13.88 3.14
CA ASP A 118 -17.60 -12.47 3.51
C ASP A 118 -17.49 -11.54 2.27
N HIS A 119 -17.56 -10.23 2.50
CA HIS A 119 -17.52 -9.22 1.44
C HIS A 119 -16.21 -9.18 0.65
N ALA A 120 -15.13 -9.73 1.19
CA ALA A 120 -13.80 -9.70 0.62
C ALA A 120 -13.27 -11.09 0.26
N SER A 121 -14.14 -12.10 0.16
CA SER A 121 -13.73 -13.46 -0.15
C SER A 121 -14.31 -13.93 -1.47
N ALA A 122 -13.53 -14.71 -2.18
CA ALA A 122 -14.00 -15.51 -3.30
C ALA A 122 -13.45 -16.93 -3.19
N ALA A 123 -14.10 -17.88 -3.85
CA ALA A 123 -13.65 -19.26 -3.86
C ALA A 123 -13.97 -19.93 -5.20
N ILE A 124 -13.21 -20.97 -5.52
CA ILE A 124 -13.53 -21.85 -6.63
C ILE A 124 -14.01 -23.20 -6.10
N LEU A 125 -15.07 -23.69 -6.71
CA LEU A 125 -15.62 -24.99 -6.41
C LEU A 125 -15.13 -26.03 -7.41
N ARG A 126 -14.98 -27.26 -6.96
CA ARG A 126 -14.62 -28.40 -7.80
C ARG A 126 -15.38 -29.66 -7.43
N THR A 127 -15.44 -30.54 -8.41
CA THR A 127 -15.72 -31.96 -8.22
C THR A 127 -14.39 -32.72 -8.31
N ALA A 128 -14.39 -34.04 -8.08
CA ALA A 128 -13.19 -34.89 -8.22
C ALA A 128 -12.45 -34.73 -9.57
N THR A 129 -13.16 -34.39 -10.66
CA THR A 129 -12.62 -34.40 -12.02
C THR A 129 -12.44 -33.02 -12.66
N ARG A 130 -13.09 -31.96 -12.15
CA ARG A 130 -13.04 -30.62 -12.76
C ARG A 130 -13.43 -29.50 -11.81
N PHE A 131 -12.94 -28.30 -12.07
CA PHE A 131 -13.48 -27.05 -11.51
C PHE A 131 -14.89 -26.80 -12.06
N THR A 132 -15.83 -26.44 -11.20
CA THR A 132 -17.24 -26.27 -11.56
C THR A 132 -17.56 -24.79 -11.81
N ARG A 133 -17.36 -23.94 -10.81
CA ARG A 133 -17.66 -22.51 -10.87
C ARG A 133 -16.88 -21.72 -9.82
N THR A 134 -16.72 -20.44 -10.09
CA THR A 134 -16.22 -19.45 -9.13
C THR A 134 -17.40 -18.81 -8.41
N ILE A 135 -17.27 -18.65 -7.10
CA ILE A 135 -18.25 -17.97 -6.24
C ILE A 135 -17.58 -16.75 -5.60
N GLY A 136 -18.36 -15.67 -5.47
CA GLY A 136 -17.92 -14.41 -4.86
C GLY A 136 -18.54 -14.21 -3.49
N PRO A 137 -18.54 -12.96 -2.99
CA PRO A 137 -19.15 -12.61 -1.72
C PRO A 137 -20.64 -13.00 -1.60
N GLY A 138 -21.04 -13.51 -0.44
CA GLY A 138 -22.43 -13.87 -0.14
C GLY A 138 -22.64 -15.35 0.16
N VAL A 139 -23.91 -15.78 0.10
CA VAL A 139 -24.34 -17.14 0.43
C VAL A 139 -24.52 -17.95 -0.85
N HIS A 140 -23.84 -19.09 -0.92
CA HIS A 140 -23.86 -20.01 -2.05
C HIS A 140 -24.13 -21.44 -1.59
N PHE A 141 -24.87 -22.20 -2.40
CA PHE A 141 -25.16 -23.60 -2.12
C PHE A 141 -24.28 -24.49 -2.99
N THR A 142 -23.64 -25.51 -2.43
CA THR A 142 -22.90 -26.51 -3.22
C THR A 142 -23.86 -27.53 -3.82
N LYS A 143 -23.51 -28.04 -5.00
CA LYS A 143 -24.18 -29.18 -5.62
C LYS A 143 -23.68 -30.49 -5.02
N ARG A 144 -24.29 -31.61 -5.42
CA ARG A 144 -23.81 -32.95 -5.09
C ARG A 144 -22.34 -33.11 -5.53
N ASP A 145 -21.51 -33.62 -4.63
CA ASP A 145 -20.05 -33.85 -4.82
C ASP A 145 -19.23 -32.60 -5.17
N GLU A 146 -19.78 -31.40 -4.94
CA GLU A 146 -19.08 -30.13 -5.10
C GLU A 146 -18.50 -29.69 -3.75
N TYR A 147 -17.20 -29.36 -3.74
CA TYR A 147 -16.50 -28.88 -2.56
C TYR A 147 -15.56 -27.73 -2.91
N VAL A 148 -15.13 -26.97 -1.90
CA VAL A 148 -14.24 -25.82 -2.08
C VAL A 148 -12.86 -26.34 -2.46
N ALA A 149 -12.37 -25.93 -3.64
CA ALA A 149 -11.03 -26.29 -4.08
C ALA A 149 -9.99 -25.39 -3.41
N ALA A 150 -10.23 -24.09 -3.44
CA ALA A 150 -9.46 -23.07 -2.73
C ALA A 150 -10.27 -21.77 -2.66
N SER A 151 -9.83 -20.89 -1.76
CA SER A 151 -10.37 -19.55 -1.57
C SER A 151 -9.28 -18.51 -1.79
N VAL A 152 -9.70 -17.27 -2.00
CA VAL A 152 -8.80 -16.12 -2.19
C VAL A 152 -9.38 -14.91 -1.48
N ASP A 153 -8.47 -14.06 -1.01
CA ASP A 153 -8.78 -12.76 -0.45
C ASP A 153 -8.84 -11.70 -1.57
N LEU A 154 -9.92 -10.93 -1.59
CA LEU A 154 -10.17 -9.83 -2.53
C LEU A 154 -9.60 -8.49 -2.03
N HIS A 155 -9.09 -8.44 -0.78
CA HIS A 155 -8.39 -7.26 -0.29
C HIS A 155 -7.19 -6.88 -1.16
N THR A 156 -6.79 -5.62 -1.04
CA THR A 156 -5.46 -5.22 -1.46
C THR A 156 -4.44 -5.83 -0.51
N LEU A 157 -3.53 -6.62 -1.05
CA LEU A 157 -2.48 -7.29 -0.30
C LEU A 157 -1.16 -6.57 -0.50
N THR A 158 -0.34 -6.56 0.56
CA THR A 158 1.04 -6.07 0.48
C THR A 158 1.97 -7.18 0.93
N GLN A 159 2.80 -7.64 0.00
CA GLN A 159 3.83 -8.63 0.28
C GLN A 159 5.18 -7.93 0.35
N THR A 160 5.90 -8.11 1.46
CA THR A 160 7.27 -7.65 1.62
C THR A 160 8.21 -8.85 1.48
N VAL A 161 9.28 -8.70 0.71
CA VAL A 161 10.36 -9.68 0.54
C VAL A 161 11.68 -8.99 0.87
N GLY A 162 12.58 -9.75 1.49
CA GLY A 162 13.84 -9.25 2.03
C GLY A 162 13.79 -9.02 3.54
N PRO A 163 14.92 -8.61 4.14
CA PRO A 163 15.06 -8.50 5.58
C PRO A 163 14.10 -7.48 6.19
N ASN A 164 13.69 -7.72 7.44
CA ASN A 164 12.88 -6.77 8.19
C ASN A 164 13.65 -5.48 8.53
N ASP A 165 12.94 -4.43 8.93
CA ASP A 165 13.53 -3.11 9.19
C ASP A 165 14.63 -3.12 10.27
N ASN A 166 14.57 -4.05 11.23
CA ASN A 166 15.54 -4.20 12.31
C ASN A 166 16.62 -5.26 12.04
N GLU A 167 16.57 -5.95 10.90
CA GLU A 167 17.48 -7.05 10.57
C GLU A 167 18.58 -6.54 9.62
N ASN A 168 19.82 -6.98 9.83
CA ASN A 168 20.92 -6.74 8.90
C ASN A 168 21.67 -8.06 8.64
N PRO A 169 21.47 -8.70 7.46
CA PRO A 169 22.10 -9.98 7.14
C PRO A 169 23.63 -9.98 7.19
N PHE A 170 24.30 -8.81 7.10
CA PHE A 170 25.75 -8.74 7.13
C PHE A 170 26.36 -8.75 8.53
N THR A 171 25.58 -8.46 9.57
CA THR A 171 26.09 -8.29 10.94
C THR A 171 25.54 -9.31 11.94
N VAL A 172 24.62 -10.20 11.53
CA VAL A 172 24.01 -11.18 12.44
C VAL A 172 25.05 -12.25 12.84
N PRO A 173 25.28 -12.49 14.14
CA PRO A 173 26.11 -13.58 14.63
C PRO A 173 25.56 -14.95 14.21
N LYS A 174 26.43 -15.95 14.03
CA LYS A 174 26.01 -17.31 13.63
C LYS A 174 25.25 -18.03 14.74
N GLU A 175 25.41 -17.57 15.98
CA GLU A 175 24.83 -18.13 17.19
C GLU A 175 23.37 -17.68 17.41
N ASP A 176 22.88 -16.71 16.63
CA ASP A 176 21.48 -16.25 16.71
C ASP A 176 20.53 -17.34 16.17
N GLU A 177 19.47 -17.65 16.93
CA GLU A 177 18.43 -18.60 16.53
C GLU A 177 17.79 -18.23 15.17
N ASN A 178 17.75 -16.94 14.83
CA ASN A 178 17.18 -16.43 13.58
C ASN A 178 18.18 -16.34 12.42
N TYR A 179 19.45 -16.70 12.63
CA TYR A 179 20.52 -16.50 11.65
C TYR A 179 20.15 -17.03 10.26
N LEU A 180 19.71 -18.29 10.17
CA LEU A 180 19.37 -18.93 8.89
C LEU A 180 18.23 -18.21 8.17
N ARG A 181 17.16 -17.84 8.88
CA ARG A 181 16.02 -17.12 8.30
C ARG A 181 16.44 -15.75 7.76
N ILE A 182 17.28 -15.03 8.51
CA ILE A 182 17.76 -13.70 8.09
C ILE A 182 18.70 -13.81 6.88
N GLN A 183 19.56 -14.83 6.84
CA GLN A 183 20.41 -15.11 5.68
C GLN A 183 19.56 -15.47 4.46
N ASP A 184 18.60 -16.38 4.59
CA ASP A 184 17.72 -16.79 3.49
C ASP A 184 16.95 -15.58 2.93
N SER A 185 16.37 -14.76 3.83
CA SER A 185 15.68 -13.53 3.44
C SER A 185 16.60 -12.53 2.73
N GLY A 186 17.86 -12.41 3.18
CA GLY A 186 18.86 -11.59 2.51
C GLY A 186 19.25 -12.13 1.13
N LEU A 187 19.36 -13.45 0.99
CA LEU A 187 19.66 -14.12 -0.29
C LEU A 187 18.52 -13.96 -1.29
N GLU A 188 17.27 -13.97 -0.84
CA GLU A 188 16.09 -13.78 -1.68
C GLU A 188 16.15 -12.46 -2.43
N THR A 189 16.58 -11.35 -1.83
CA THR A 189 16.60 -10.03 -2.48
C THR A 189 17.98 -9.51 -2.84
N ARG A 190 19.02 -10.33 -2.65
CA ARG A 190 20.40 -9.99 -3.02
C ARG A 190 20.51 -9.68 -4.51
N GLY A 191 21.00 -8.48 -4.80
CA GLY A 191 21.44 -8.03 -6.12
C GLY A 191 22.92 -7.68 -6.11
N MET A 192 23.49 -7.54 -7.30
CA MET A 192 24.87 -7.11 -7.50
C MET A 192 24.86 -5.87 -8.37
N THR A 193 25.55 -4.81 -7.97
CA THR A 193 25.78 -3.65 -8.82
C THR A 193 26.81 -3.97 -9.90
N ARG A 194 26.91 -3.13 -10.93
CA ARG A 194 27.86 -3.29 -12.03
C ARG A 194 29.33 -3.36 -11.58
N ASP A 195 29.67 -2.70 -10.48
CA ASP A 195 30.99 -2.72 -9.86
C ASP A 195 31.21 -3.92 -8.91
N GLY A 196 30.32 -4.91 -8.92
CA GLY A 196 30.48 -6.14 -8.15
C GLY A 196 30.20 -5.98 -6.65
N ILE A 197 29.43 -4.96 -6.27
CA ILE A 197 29.06 -4.71 -4.88
C ILE A 197 27.70 -5.33 -4.59
N GLN A 198 27.63 -6.09 -3.52
CA GLN A 198 26.40 -6.75 -3.08
C GLN A 198 25.46 -5.72 -2.45
N VAL A 199 24.19 -5.79 -2.83
CA VAL A 199 23.14 -4.91 -2.35
C VAL A 199 21.93 -5.77 -2.01
N ILE A 200 21.44 -5.67 -0.78
CA ILE A 200 20.23 -6.34 -0.33
C ILE A 200 19.14 -5.28 -0.20
N ALA A 201 17.94 -5.56 -0.71
CA ALA A 201 16.83 -4.62 -0.65
C ALA A 201 15.60 -5.24 0.01
N THR A 202 14.85 -4.43 0.76
CA THR A 202 13.53 -4.80 1.25
C THR A 202 12.50 -4.24 0.27
N ILE A 203 11.85 -5.12 -0.49
CA ILE A 203 10.92 -4.77 -1.56
C ILE A 203 9.51 -5.12 -1.12
N SER A 204 8.61 -4.15 -1.24
CA SER A 204 7.20 -4.28 -0.89
C SER A 204 6.36 -4.13 -2.16
N VAL A 205 5.58 -5.14 -2.48
CA VAL A 205 4.65 -5.13 -3.62
C VAL A 205 3.23 -5.12 -3.10
N THR A 206 2.45 -4.14 -3.55
CA THR A 206 1.03 -4.01 -3.25
C THR A 206 0.22 -4.37 -4.49
N PHE A 207 -0.62 -5.39 -4.38
CA PHE A 207 -1.39 -5.95 -5.49
C PHE A 207 -2.78 -6.39 -5.04
N SER A 208 -3.69 -6.53 -6.00
CA SER A 208 -5.04 -7.04 -5.80
C SER A 208 -5.43 -7.93 -6.96
N ILE A 209 -6.53 -8.67 -6.84
CA ILE A 209 -7.13 -9.33 -8.02
C ILE A 209 -7.67 -8.23 -8.95
N ALA A 210 -7.44 -8.38 -10.24
CA ALA A 210 -7.99 -7.49 -11.23
C ALA A 210 -9.51 -7.66 -11.25
N ALA A 211 -10.25 -6.58 -11.03
CA ALA A 211 -11.68 -6.56 -11.24
C ALA A 211 -12.02 -5.65 -12.42
N GLU A 212 -13.13 -5.94 -13.10
CA GLU A 212 -13.64 -5.06 -14.14
C GLU A 212 -14.22 -3.80 -13.50
N GLU A 213 -13.90 -2.63 -14.06
CA GLU A 213 -14.41 -1.32 -13.61
C GLU A 213 -15.91 -1.12 -13.93
N SER A 214 -16.60 -2.15 -14.41
CA SER A 214 -17.97 -2.05 -14.89
C SER A 214 -18.98 -2.56 -13.87
N GLY A 215 -19.83 -1.65 -13.43
CA GLY A 215 -21.15 -1.97 -12.86
C GLY A 215 -21.30 -1.66 -11.38
N GLY A 216 -21.30 -0.36 -11.04
CA GLY A 216 -22.19 0.33 -10.08
C GLY A 216 -22.81 -0.47 -8.92
N SER A 217 -22.10 -1.41 -8.33
CA SER A 217 -22.56 -2.20 -7.21
C SER A 217 -21.86 -1.70 -5.96
N ASP A 218 -22.65 -1.46 -4.92
CA ASP A 218 -22.30 -0.98 -3.58
C ASP A 218 -21.36 -1.94 -2.81
N MET A 219 -20.68 -2.87 -3.51
CA MET A 219 -19.74 -3.80 -2.91
C MET A 219 -18.40 -3.10 -2.70
N LEU A 220 -17.95 -3.07 -1.44
CA LEU A 220 -16.68 -2.48 -1.02
C LEU A 220 -15.46 -3.11 -1.74
N TYR A 221 -15.59 -4.35 -2.18
CA TYR A 221 -14.56 -5.11 -2.89
C TYR A 221 -15.09 -5.59 -4.23
N SER A 222 -14.29 -5.39 -5.26
CA SER A 222 -14.64 -5.72 -6.63
C SER A 222 -14.32 -7.19 -6.95
N TYR A 223 -15.28 -7.90 -7.56
CA TYR A 223 -15.19 -9.33 -7.84
C TYR A 223 -15.28 -9.59 -9.35
N ASN A 224 -14.31 -10.34 -9.88
CA ASN A 224 -14.35 -10.88 -11.24
C ASN A 224 -14.14 -12.40 -11.19
N ALA A 225 -15.16 -13.15 -11.60
CA ALA A 225 -15.17 -14.61 -11.53
C ALA A 225 -14.08 -15.28 -12.38
N GLU A 226 -13.71 -14.67 -13.51
CA GLU A 226 -12.70 -15.18 -14.43
C GLU A 226 -11.30 -14.96 -13.87
N ASN A 227 -11.01 -13.76 -13.35
CA ASN A 227 -9.70 -13.44 -12.76
C ASN A 227 -9.43 -14.24 -11.49
N VAL A 228 -10.43 -14.39 -10.61
CA VAL A 228 -10.32 -15.29 -9.44
C VAL A 228 -10.03 -16.72 -9.88
N ARG A 229 -10.70 -17.22 -10.93
CA ARG A 229 -10.44 -18.57 -11.46
C ARG A 229 -9.01 -18.71 -11.96
N LYS A 230 -8.50 -17.73 -12.70
CA LYS A 230 -7.12 -17.71 -13.21
C LYS A 230 -6.12 -17.74 -12.05
N VAL A 231 -6.25 -16.82 -11.08
CA VAL A 231 -5.38 -16.74 -9.90
C VAL A 231 -5.32 -18.08 -9.15
N ILE A 232 -6.48 -18.69 -8.88
CA ILE A 232 -6.57 -19.94 -8.12
C ILE A 232 -6.04 -21.14 -8.93
N THR A 233 -6.29 -21.19 -10.24
CA THR A 233 -5.81 -22.31 -11.06
C THR A 233 -4.29 -22.26 -11.17
N GLU A 234 -3.73 -21.08 -11.44
CA GLU A 234 -2.28 -20.87 -11.55
C GLU A 234 -1.54 -21.13 -10.23
N SER A 235 -2.14 -20.76 -9.10
CA SER A 235 -1.55 -21.03 -7.79
C SER A 235 -1.55 -22.51 -7.41
N MET A 236 -2.60 -23.25 -7.79
CA MET A 236 -2.66 -24.70 -7.58
C MET A 236 -1.62 -25.43 -8.42
N ILE A 237 -1.37 -24.99 -9.66
CA ILE A 237 -0.30 -25.53 -10.51
C ILE A 237 1.07 -25.34 -9.83
N GLN A 238 1.25 -24.25 -9.08
CA GLN A 238 2.46 -23.97 -8.30
C GLN A 238 2.56 -24.74 -6.97
N GLY A 239 1.59 -25.61 -6.66
CA GLY A 239 1.62 -26.46 -5.46
C GLY A 239 1.26 -25.73 -4.17
N ILE A 240 0.58 -24.58 -4.23
CA ILE A 240 0.14 -23.85 -3.04
C ILE A 240 -0.95 -24.66 -2.31
N LYS A 241 -0.81 -24.78 -0.99
CA LYS A 241 -1.76 -25.52 -0.15
C LYS A 241 -3.14 -24.85 -0.16
N THR A 242 -4.19 -25.67 -0.19
CA THR A 242 -5.59 -25.24 -0.33
C THR A 242 -6.26 -24.85 1.00
N ASP A 243 -5.57 -25.01 2.12
CA ASP A 243 -6.06 -24.73 3.48
C ASP A 243 -5.97 -23.25 3.87
N GLN A 244 -5.11 -22.51 3.16
CA GLN A 244 -4.93 -21.07 3.26
C GLN A 244 -5.45 -20.39 2.00
N PRO A 245 -5.72 -19.07 2.04
CA PRO A 245 -6.07 -18.35 0.84
C PRO A 245 -4.95 -18.58 -0.18
N VAL A 246 -5.28 -18.58 -1.46
CA VAL A 246 -4.30 -18.64 -2.52
C VAL A 246 -3.46 -17.36 -2.47
N TRP A 247 -2.19 -17.49 -2.08
CA TRP A 247 -1.26 -16.36 -1.99
C TRP A 247 -0.25 -16.48 -3.13
N SER A 248 -0.39 -15.64 -4.16
CA SER A 248 0.62 -15.59 -5.22
C SER A 248 1.87 -14.90 -4.68
N SER A 249 2.91 -15.66 -4.35
CA SER A 249 4.26 -15.10 -4.09
C SER A 249 4.92 -14.52 -5.36
N MET A 250 4.29 -14.77 -6.52
CA MET A 250 4.75 -14.41 -7.85
C MET A 250 5.04 -12.92 -8.05
N PRO A 251 4.15 -11.96 -7.72
CA PRO A 251 4.42 -10.54 -7.93
C PRO A 251 5.68 -10.08 -7.18
N ALA A 252 5.89 -10.59 -5.97
CA ALA A 252 7.06 -10.23 -5.19
C ALA A 252 8.36 -10.86 -5.72
N LYS A 253 8.32 -12.12 -6.16
CA LYS A 253 9.46 -12.78 -6.82
C LYS A 253 9.83 -12.08 -8.14
N MET A 254 8.83 -11.71 -8.95
CA MET A 254 9.05 -10.94 -10.17
C MET A 254 9.67 -9.57 -9.87
N ALA A 255 9.21 -8.86 -8.84
CA ALA A 255 9.78 -7.58 -8.44
C ALA A 255 11.26 -7.72 -8.07
N VAL A 256 11.63 -8.80 -7.38
CA VAL A 256 13.02 -9.14 -7.03
C VAL A 256 13.87 -9.41 -8.26
N ASP A 257 13.36 -10.16 -9.23
CA ASP A 257 14.10 -10.46 -10.46
C ASP A 257 14.31 -9.18 -11.30
N ILE A 258 13.28 -8.35 -11.44
CA ILE A 258 13.37 -7.03 -12.08
C ILE A 258 14.37 -6.14 -11.33
N TRP A 259 14.33 -6.13 -9.99
CA TRP A 259 15.28 -5.40 -9.16
C TRP A 259 16.73 -5.81 -9.44
N ARG A 260 17.01 -7.13 -9.44
CA ARG A 260 18.34 -7.68 -9.71
C ARG A 260 18.84 -7.31 -11.11
N GLU A 261 17.95 -7.31 -12.09
CA GLU A 261 18.27 -6.89 -13.44
C GLU A 261 18.65 -5.41 -13.48
N HIS A 262 17.84 -4.53 -12.88
CA HIS A 262 18.08 -3.09 -12.94
C HIS A 262 19.30 -2.67 -12.12
N ILE A 263 19.47 -3.20 -10.90
CA ILE A 263 20.59 -2.84 -10.03
C ILE A 263 21.94 -3.19 -10.68
N SER A 264 21.98 -4.26 -11.48
CA SER A 264 23.20 -4.70 -12.18
C SER A 264 23.70 -3.73 -13.26
N ARG A 265 22.85 -2.82 -13.74
CA ARG A 265 23.20 -1.82 -14.76
C ARG A 265 23.89 -0.58 -14.16
N PHE A 266 23.69 -0.32 -12.88
CA PHE A 266 24.24 0.83 -12.17
C PHE A 266 25.45 0.48 -11.32
N ARG A 267 26.40 1.40 -11.20
CA ARG A 267 27.44 1.34 -10.14
C ARG A 267 26.86 1.83 -8.83
N LEU A 268 27.41 1.39 -7.69
CA LEU A 268 26.95 1.81 -6.38
C LEU A 268 26.87 3.34 -6.21
N ASN A 269 27.92 4.06 -6.62
CA ASN A 269 27.94 5.53 -6.52
C ASN A 269 26.81 6.19 -7.34
N GLN A 270 26.48 5.62 -8.49
CA GLN A 270 25.46 6.18 -9.39
C GLN A 270 24.06 6.05 -8.78
N LEU A 271 23.79 5.08 -7.90
CA LEU A 271 22.47 4.90 -7.30
C LEU A 271 21.95 6.14 -6.55
N PHE A 272 22.87 6.93 -6.00
CA PHE A 272 22.58 8.14 -5.23
C PHE A 272 22.75 9.43 -6.02
N GLU A 273 23.21 9.34 -7.26
CA GLU A 273 23.35 10.50 -8.14
C GLU A 273 21.99 10.87 -8.77
N ILE A 274 21.82 12.17 -9.00
CA ILE A 274 20.68 12.72 -9.74
C ILE A 274 21.16 12.93 -11.19
N PRO A 275 20.66 12.17 -12.18
CA PRO A 275 21.05 12.35 -13.56
C PRO A 275 20.63 13.74 -14.08
N ALA A 276 21.40 14.28 -15.02
CA ALA A 276 21.17 15.62 -15.55
C ALA A 276 19.80 15.73 -16.22
N GLY A 277 18.98 16.68 -15.74
CA GLY A 277 17.62 16.91 -16.25
C GLY A 277 16.53 16.14 -15.48
N GLU A 278 16.88 15.36 -14.47
CA GLU A 278 15.91 14.73 -13.57
C GLU A 278 15.94 15.32 -12.17
N ASN A 279 14.84 15.13 -11.44
CA ASN A 279 14.70 15.55 -10.04
C ASN A 279 14.75 14.36 -9.06
N LYS A 280 15.07 13.17 -9.55
CA LYS A 280 15.03 11.91 -8.80
C LYS A 280 16.40 11.24 -8.84
N THR A 281 16.74 10.50 -7.78
CA THR A 281 17.96 9.68 -7.78
C THR A 281 17.77 8.45 -8.67
N ASN A 282 18.86 7.86 -9.14
CA ASN A 282 18.79 6.60 -9.90
C ASN A 282 18.08 5.48 -9.12
N LEU A 283 18.17 5.48 -7.78
CA LEU A 283 17.40 4.55 -6.95
C LEU A 283 15.88 4.76 -7.05
N GLN A 284 15.43 6.01 -7.00
CA GLN A 284 14.02 6.35 -7.16
C GLN A 284 13.53 6.07 -8.59
N LEU A 285 14.40 6.27 -9.58
CA LEU A 285 14.17 5.88 -10.97
C LEU A 285 13.97 4.37 -11.08
N ILE A 286 14.86 3.55 -10.48
CA ILE A 286 14.73 2.09 -10.44
C ILE A 286 13.39 1.70 -9.81
N ALA A 287 13.02 2.26 -8.65
CA ALA A 287 11.73 1.98 -8.01
C ALA A 287 10.53 2.34 -8.92
N GLY A 288 10.64 3.43 -9.67
CA GLY A 288 9.65 3.80 -10.70
C GLY A 288 9.56 2.77 -11.82
N LEU A 289 10.71 2.33 -12.37
CA LEU A 289 10.75 1.33 -13.43
C LEU A 289 10.24 -0.04 -12.99
N LEU A 290 10.52 -0.45 -11.75
CA LEU A 290 9.95 -1.67 -11.16
C LEU A 290 8.42 -1.62 -11.20
N LYS A 291 7.84 -0.51 -10.74
CA LYS A 291 6.40 -0.29 -10.76
C LYS A 291 5.87 -0.30 -12.20
N ASP A 292 6.50 0.47 -13.09
CA ASP A 292 6.06 0.57 -14.49
C ASP A 292 6.11 -0.80 -15.18
N ARG A 293 7.16 -1.59 -14.98
CA ARG A 293 7.30 -2.93 -15.57
C ARG A 293 6.28 -3.92 -15.02
N MET A 294 5.83 -3.78 -13.79
CA MET A 294 4.80 -4.65 -13.23
C MET A 294 3.37 -4.20 -13.54
N SER A 295 3.14 -2.93 -13.83
CA SER A 295 1.80 -2.35 -14.02
C SER A 295 1.45 -1.99 -15.47
N MET A 296 2.44 -1.69 -16.31
CA MET A 296 2.25 -1.21 -17.69
C MET A 296 2.69 -2.26 -18.71
N ASP A 297 1.98 -2.34 -19.84
CA ASP A 297 2.31 -3.29 -20.91
C ASP A 297 3.52 -2.86 -21.74
N ILE A 298 3.83 -1.57 -21.75
CA ILE A 298 4.93 -0.98 -22.51
C ILE A 298 5.71 -0.09 -21.55
N VAL A 299 7.01 -0.34 -21.44
CA VAL A 299 7.91 0.39 -20.53
C VAL A 299 9.10 0.97 -21.28
N LYS A 300 9.70 2.02 -20.69
CA LYS A 300 10.94 2.60 -21.22
C LYS A 300 12.10 1.66 -20.93
N ASP A 301 12.92 1.42 -21.94
CA ASP A 301 14.08 0.53 -21.80
C ASP A 301 15.33 1.31 -21.41
N LEU A 302 16.12 0.70 -20.54
CA LEU A 302 17.45 1.18 -20.16
C LEU A 302 18.52 0.51 -21.03
N ASP A 303 19.64 1.16 -21.23
CA ASP A 303 20.84 0.52 -21.78
C ASP A 303 21.56 -0.30 -20.68
N GLU A 304 22.70 -0.90 -21.02
CA GLU A 304 23.58 -1.63 -20.09
C GLU A 304 24.25 -0.70 -19.05
N PHE A 305 24.15 0.61 -19.23
CA PHE A 305 24.76 1.63 -18.40
C PHE A 305 23.76 2.39 -17.52
N GLY A 306 22.48 2.03 -17.58
CA GLY A 306 21.40 2.65 -16.80
C GLY A 306 20.82 3.93 -17.41
N ASN A 307 21.13 4.27 -18.66
CA ASN A 307 20.56 5.42 -19.36
C ASN A 307 19.33 5.01 -20.18
N PHE A 308 18.39 5.93 -20.36
CA PHE A 308 17.25 5.70 -21.24
C PHE A 308 17.67 5.63 -22.70
N THR A 309 17.30 4.53 -23.37
CA THR A 309 17.54 4.36 -24.81
C THR A 309 16.57 5.14 -25.68
N GLY A 310 15.49 5.67 -25.08
CA GLY A 310 14.34 6.24 -25.80
C GLY A 310 13.44 5.20 -26.47
N ARG A 311 13.81 3.91 -26.42
CA ARG A 311 12.98 2.80 -26.91
C ARG A 311 12.00 2.39 -25.83
N THR A 312 10.88 1.85 -26.29
CA THR A 312 9.91 1.19 -25.43
C THR A 312 9.89 -0.31 -25.72
N THR A 313 9.83 -1.12 -24.67
CA THR A 313 9.76 -2.58 -24.77
C THR A 313 8.47 -3.08 -24.11
N PRO A 314 7.86 -4.14 -24.65
CA PRO A 314 6.71 -4.77 -24.00
C PRO A 314 7.17 -5.41 -22.68
N SER A 315 6.38 -5.26 -21.62
CA SER A 315 6.65 -5.89 -20.33
C SER A 315 6.08 -7.32 -20.29
N PRO A 316 6.93 -8.37 -20.32
CA PRO A 316 6.45 -9.74 -20.16
C PRO A 316 5.90 -9.98 -18.75
N GLU A 317 6.38 -9.29 -17.73
CA GLU A 317 5.92 -9.45 -16.35
C GLU A 317 4.51 -8.90 -16.15
N SER A 318 4.23 -7.68 -16.64
CA SER A 318 2.87 -7.11 -16.63
C SER A 318 1.90 -8.04 -17.35
N LYS A 319 2.28 -8.52 -18.55
CA LYS A 319 1.46 -9.45 -19.33
C LYS A 319 1.15 -10.73 -18.55
N LYS A 320 2.17 -11.36 -17.96
CA LYS A 320 2.00 -12.58 -17.17
C LYS A 320 1.12 -12.35 -15.94
N LEU A 321 1.25 -11.23 -15.25
CA LEU A 321 0.41 -10.88 -14.11
C LEU A 321 -1.04 -10.63 -14.51
N LYS A 322 -1.27 -9.97 -15.65
CA LYS A 322 -2.62 -9.78 -16.23
C LYS A 322 -3.23 -11.10 -16.68
N ASP A 323 -2.45 -11.97 -17.30
CA ASP A 323 -2.89 -13.32 -17.70
C ASP A 323 -3.28 -14.16 -16.47
N MET A 324 -2.63 -13.94 -15.32
CA MET A 324 -3.01 -14.53 -14.04
C MET A 324 -4.22 -13.86 -13.38
N GLY A 325 -4.70 -12.70 -13.86
CA GLY A 325 -5.77 -11.93 -13.24
C GLY A 325 -5.34 -11.08 -12.05
N ILE A 326 -4.06 -10.74 -11.93
CA ILE A 326 -3.49 -9.92 -10.85
C ILE A 326 -3.25 -8.49 -11.34
N LYS A 327 -3.65 -7.51 -10.53
CA LYS A 327 -3.39 -6.08 -10.74
C LYS A 327 -2.39 -5.58 -9.70
N VAL A 328 -1.23 -5.11 -10.15
CA VAL A 328 -0.24 -4.47 -9.28
C VAL A 328 -0.58 -2.99 -9.13
N LEU A 329 -0.73 -2.55 -7.88
CA LEU A 329 -1.07 -1.17 -7.53
C LEU A 329 0.19 -0.35 -7.25
N GLY A 330 1.20 -0.98 -6.63
CA GLY A 330 2.44 -0.30 -6.28
C GLY A 330 3.58 -1.25 -5.98
N VAL A 331 4.79 -0.75 -6.19
CA VAL A 331 6.05 -1.39 -5.80
C VAL A 331 6.87 -0.34 -5.07
N ASN A 332 7.42 -0.69 -3.92
CA ASN A 332 8.23 0.20 -3.10
C ASN A 332 9.50 -0.51 -2.62
N VAL A 333 10.64 0.16 -2.77
CA VAL A 333 11.91 -0.29 -2.20
C VAL A 333 12.07 0.45 -0.87
N LYS A 334 11.77 -0.24 0.24
CA LYS A 334 11.73 0.36 1.58
C LYS A 334 13.12 0.67 2.12
N ARG A 335 14.03 -0.29 2.01
CA ARG A 335 15.35 -0.25 2.62
C ARG A 335 16.37 -0.92 1.73
N ILE A 336 17.60 -0.41 1.77
CA ILE A 336 18.74 -0.99 1.10
C ILE A 336 19.85 -1.16 2.13
N ILE A 337 20.45 -2.34 2.11
CA ILE A 337 21.47 -2.76 3.06
C ILE A 337 22.73 -3.07 2.26
N PHE A 338 23.84 -2.48 2.69
CA PHE A 338 25.17 -2.69 2.11
C PHE A 338 26.05 -3.46 3.10
N PRO A 339 27.12 -4.11 2.61
CA PRO A 339 28.18 -4.59 3.49
C PRO A 339 28.74 -3.44 4.33
N PRO A 340 29.04 -3.66 5.63
CA PRO A 340 29.43 -2.58 6.55
C PRO A 340 30.68 -1.81 6.08
N GLU A 341 31.66 -2.51 5.49
CA GLU A 341 32.87 -1.87 4.94
C GLU A 341 32.57 -0.87 3.81
N ILE A 342 31.54 -1.16 3.01
CA ILE A 342 31.11 -0.30 1.91
C ILE A 342 30.32 0.88 2.45
N GLU A 343 29.45 0.65 3.42
CA GLU A 343 28.68 1.69 4.08
C GLU A 343 29.60 2.71 4.76
N GLU A 344 30.61 2.25 5.52
CA GLU A 344 31.61 3.13 6.13
C GLU A 344 32.37 3.98 5.09
N ARG A 345 32.75 3.37 3.96
CA ARG A 345 33.41 4.10 2.86
C ARG A 345 32.48 5.14 2.24
N LEU A 346 31.20 4.81 2.03
CA LEU A 346 30.21 5.74 1.51
C LEU A 346 30.01 6.92 2.46
N VAL A 347 29.81 6.65 3.75
CA VAL A 347 29.65 7.67 4.80
C VAL A 347 30.87 8.57 4.84
N LYS A 348 32.09 8.01 4.85
CA LYS A 348 33.34 8.79 4.84
C LYS A 348 33.50 9.65 3.58
N LYS A 349 33.12 9.12 2.41
CA LYS A 349 33.16 9.87 1.15
C LYS A 349 32.12 11.01 1.17
N TRP A 350 30.93 10.75 1.69
CA TRP A 350 29.88 11.76 1.83
C TRP A 350 30.27 12.87 2.79
N THR A 351 30.81 12.54 3.97
CA THR A 351 31.25 13.55 4.96
C THR A 351 32.37 14.42 4.40
N THR A 352 33.35 13.83 3.70
CA THR A 352 34.45 14.59 3.08
C THR A 352 33.98 15.47 1.91
N LEU A 353 33.08 14.98 1.06
CA LEU A 353 32.50 15.78 -0.03
C LEU A 353 31.63 16.91 0.51
N TRP A 354 30.81 16.65 1.52
CA TRP A 354 29.96 17.65 2.15
C TRP A 354 30.79 18.73 2.83
N GLU A 355 31.83 18.36 3.59
CA GLU A 355 32.74 19.31 4.21
C GLU A 355 33.45 20.19 3.15
N LYS A 356 33.91 19.57 2.05
CA LYS A 356 34.55 20.31 0.95
C LYS A 356 33.57 21.27 0.26
N ASN A 357 32.33 20.84 0.01
CA ASN A 357 31.31 21.68 -0.60
C ASN A 357 30.89 22.82 0.33
N ALA A 358 30.71 22.55 1.62
CA ALA A 358 30.37 23.57 2.62
C ALA A 358 31.49 24.62 2.76
N LYS A 359 32.77 24.20 2.73
CA LYS A 359 33.91 25.14 2.70
C LYS A 359 33.88 26.00 1.43
N LYS A 360 33.68 25.39 0.26
CA LYS A 360 33.61 26.12 -1.01
C LYS A 360 32.45 27.12 -1.04
N GLU A 361 31.27 26.71 -0.59
CA GLU A 361 30.09 27.57 -0.52
C GLU A 361 30.32 28.73 0.45
N ARG A 362 30.92 28.46 1.61
CA ARG A 362 31.32 29.50 2.56
C ARG A 362 32.30 30.49 1.94
N GLU A 363 33.33 30.02 1.24
CA GLU A 363 34.28 30.88 0.53
C GLU A 363 33.59 31.74 -0.54
N GLN A 364 32.64 31.17 -1.29
CA GLN A 364 31.82 31.91 -2.27
C GLN A 364 30.97 32.99 -1.59
N ILE A 365 30.29 32.66 -0.49
CA ILE A 365 29.49 33.63 0.28
C ILE A 365 30.38 34.74 0.85
N ASP A 366 31.56 34.41 1.38
CA ASP A 366 32.50 35.39 1.92
C ASP A 366 33.06 36.29 0.80
N GLN A 367 33.32 35.76 -0.39
CA GLN A 367 33.70 36.54 -1.56
C GLN A 367 32.58 37.49 -2.00
N GLU A 368 31.33 37.01 -2.09
CA GLU A 368 30.18 37.84 -2.40
C GLU A 368 29.94 38.95 -1.36
N ARG A 369 30.15 38.64 -0.07
CA ARG A 369 30.09 39.63 1.01
C ARG A 369 31.13 40.72 0.82
N ARG A 370 32.39 40.37 0.54
CA ARG A 370 33.47 41.35 0.28
C ARG A 370 33.14 42.24 -0.92
N ILE A 371 32.68 41.66 -2.03
CA ILE A 371 32.27 42.43 -3.22
C ILE A 371 31.12 43.40 -2.86
N ARG A 372 30.16 42.94 -2.04
CA ARG A 372 29.05 43.79 -1.59
C ARG A 372 29.50 44.90 -0.64
N GLU A 373 30.46 44.62 0.25
CA GLU A 373 31.07 45.59 1.13
C GLU A 373 31.86 46.65 0.35
N GLU A 374 32.70 46.24 -0.59
CA GLU A 374 33.45 47.14 -1.49
C GLU A 374 32.52 48.01 -2.33
N LYS A 375 31.50 47.40 -2.95
CA LYS A 375 30.48 48.15 -3.68
C LYS A 375 29.75 49.13 -2.76
N GLY A 376 29.37 48.71 -1.56
CA GLY A 376 28.75 49.58 -0.57
C GLY A 376 29.66 50.75 -0.15
N GLN A 377 30.98 50.54 -0.06
CA GLN A 377 31.95 51.61 0.20
C GLN A 377 32.04 52.58 -0.97
N ILE A 378 32.11 52.08 -2.21
CA ILE A 378 32.15 52.90 -3.42
C ILE A 378 30.86 53.73 -3.55
N ASP A 379 29.70 53.08 -3.40
CA ASP A 379 28.40 53.75 -3.47
C ASP A 379 28.29 54.84 -2.38
N ALA A 380 28.75 54.55 -1.16
CA ALA A 380 28.79 55.54 -0.08
C ALA A 380 29.76 56.71 -0.36
N GLN A 381 30.91 56.45 -0.99
CA GLN A 381 31.84 57.50 -1.40
C GLN A 381 31.27 58.38 -2.51
N ILE A 382 30.58 57.79 -3.50
CA ILE A 382 29.90 58.52 -4.57
C ILE A 382 28.77 59.36 -3.99
N GLU A 383 27.94 58.79 -3.11
CA GLU A 383 26.87 59.51 -2.41
C GLU A 383 27.43 60.69 -1.61
N PHE A 384 28.51 60.46 -0.85
CA PHE A 384 29.19 61.51 -0.10
C PHE A 384 29.74 62.63 -1.01
N ALA A 385 30.39 62.27 -2.13
CA ALA A 385 30.88 63.24 -3.10
C ALA A 385 29.74 64.06 -3.73
N ASN A 386 28.61 63.43 -4.06
CA ASN A 386 27.43 64.09 -4.58
C ASN A 386 26.81 65.06 -3.56
N ILE A 387 26.72 64.65 -2.29
CA ILE A 387 26.23 65.52 -1.21
C ILE A 387 27.15 66.74 -1.06
N ILE A 388 28.47 66.55 -1.02
CA ILE A 388 29.39 67.68 -0.86
C ILE A 388 29.36 68.62 -2.07
N THR A 389 29.33 68.09 -3.28
CA THR A 389 29.32 68.89 -4.52
C THR A 389 28.00 69.59 -4.79
N SER A 390 26.89 69.17 -4.19
CA SER A 390 25.57 69.81 -4.37
C SER A 390 25.54 71.29 -3.98
N GLU A 391 26.31 71.71 -2.95
CA GLU A 391 26.44 73.12 -2.56
C GLU A 391 27.22 73.95 -3.60
N PHE A 392 28.15 73.33 -4.35
CA PHE A 392 28.87 73.99 -5.44
C PHE A 392 28.01 74.18 -6.68
N GLN A 393 27.05 73.29 -6.92
CA GLN A 393 26.10 73.43 -8.02
C GLN A 393 25.11 74.59 -7.77
N THR A 394 24.74 74.82 -6.52
CA THR A 394 23.82 75.91 -6.14
C THR A 394 24.54 77.25 -5.97
N THR A 395 25.79 77.24 -5.51
CA THR A 395 26.59 78.45 -5.28
C THR A 395 27.97 78.34 -5.92
N LEU A 396 28.19 79.11 -7.00
CA LEU A 396 29.49 79.19 -7.65
C LEU A 396 30.51 79.90 -6.72
N PRO A 397 31.69 79.29 -6.48
CA PRO A 397 32.68 79.87 -5.59
C PRO A 397 33.29 81.13 -6.20
N ARG A 398 33.24 82.24 -5.45
CA ARG A 398 33.81 83.53 -5.88
C ARG A 398 35.35 83.55 -5.85
N ASN A 399 35.95 82.79 -4.94
CA ASN A 399 37.40 82.70 -4.77
C ASN A 399 37.79 81.34 -4.14
N LYS A 400 39.09 81.02 -4.12
CA LYS A 400 39.61 79.75 -3.56
C LYS A 400 39.18 79.52 -2.11
N ARG A 401 39.14 80.58 -1.28
CA ARG A 401 38.74 80.49 0.14
C ARG A 401 37.26 80.18 0.30
N HIS A 402 36.41 80.78 -0.51
CA HIS A 402 34.98 80.54 -0.56
C HIS A 402 34.69 79.10 -1.01
N ALA A 403 35.46 78.55 -1.94
CA ALA A 403 35.36 77.13 -2.29
C ALA A 403 35.67 76.21 -1.09
N VAL A 404 36.73 76.49 -0.32
CA VAL A 404 37.06 75.69 0.89
C VAL A 404 35.98 75.86 1.96
N TYR A 405 35.40 77.04 2.11
CA TYR A 405 34.26 77.27 3.01
C TYR A 405 33.06 76.41 2.61
N LEU A 406 32.63 76.43 1.35
CA LEU A 406 31.49 75.64 0.87
C LEU A 406 31.73 74.14 1.04
N PHE A 407 32.95 73.66 0.77
CA PHE A 407 33.31 72.26 1.00
C PHE A 407 33.23 71.86 2.47
N THR A 408 33.84 72.64 3.37
CA THR A 408 33.87 72.36 4.82
C THR A 408 32.49 72.51 5.46
N HIS A 409 31.71 73.50 5.02
CA HIS A 409 30.34 73.71 5.43
C HIS A 409 29.43 72.56 4.99
N SER A 410 29.43 72.19 3.71
CA SER A 410 28.64 71.07 3.17
C SER A 410 28.98 69.75 3.86
N THR A 411 30.28 69.48 4.07
CA THR A 411 30.76 68.30 4.80
C THR A 411 30.23 68.30 6.25
N SER A 412 30.34 69.44 6.94
CA SER A 412 29.82 69.59 8.32
C SER A 412 28.31 69.39 8.38
N GLN A 413 27.55 69.97 7.45
CA GLN A 413 26.08 69.83 7.39
C GLN A 413 25.68 68.39 7.09
N SER A 414 26.39 67.71 6.18
CA SER A 414 26.16 66.30 5.85
C SER A 414 26.37 65.39 7.07
N VAL A 415 27.44 65.60 7.82
CA VAL A 415 27.70 64.87 9.08
C VAL A 415 26.59 65.13 10.10
N ILE A 416 26.14 66.38 10.26
CA ILE A 416 25.07 66.75 11.20
C ILE A 416 23.69 66.21 10.77
N ARG A 417 23.44 66.04 9.48
CA ARG A 417 22.18 65.47 8.97
C ARG A 417 22.13 63.95 9.10
N ASN A 418 23.29 63.27 9.02
CA ASN A 418 23.36 61.83 9.15
C ASN A 418 23.64 61.42 10.60
N LEU A 419 22.56 61.13 11.35
CA LEU A 419 22.62 60.69 12.76
C LEU A 419 23.53 59.47 12.99
N GLY A 420 23.73 58.63 11.96
CA GLY A 420 24.64 57.49 12.02
C GLY A 420 26.11 57.89 12.03
N LEU A 421 26.48 58.93 11.30
CA LEU A 421 27.85 59.47 11.26
C LEU A 421 28.19 60.23 12.55
N ILE A 422 27.25 61.02 13.09
CA ILE A 422 27.43 61.72 14.38
C ILE A 422 27.75 60.76 15.51
N LYS A 423 27.12 59.58 15.54
CA LYS A 423 27.37 58.57 16.57
C LYS A 423 28.76 57.92 16.44
N LYS A 424 29.33 57.88 15.24
CA LYS A 424 30.62 57.26 14.96
C LYS A 424 31.80 58.24 15.00
N MET A 425 31.55 59.53 14.78
CA MET A 425 32.59 60.56 14.85
C MET A 425 32.83 61.04 16.29
N PRO A 426 34.08 61.21 16.73
CA PRO A 426 34.39 61.91 17.96
C PRO A 426 33.77 63.31 17.96
N LYS A 427 33.18 63.72 19.09
CA LYS A 427 32.59 65.07 19.23
C LYS A 427 33.59 66.17 18.90
N SER A 428 34.88 65.96 19.22
CA SER A 428 36.00 66.85 18.88
C SER A 428 36.08 67.18 17.39
N ASP A 429 35.83 66.20 16.53
CA ASP A 429 36.06 66.31 15.09
C ASP A 429 34.90 67.07 14.44
N THR A 430 33.68 66.85 14.93
CA THR A 430 32.50 67.62 14.51
C THR A 430 32.58 69.09 14.95
N SER A 431 33.08 69.36 16.16
CA SER A 431 33.34 70.73 16.62
C SER A 431 34.45 71.40 15.83
N ALA A 432 35.53 70.67 15.51
CA ALA A 432 36.63 71.20 14.71
C ALA A 432 36.19 71.56 13.28
N LEU A 433 35.38 70.70 12.63
CA LEU A 433 34.85 70.99 11.28
C LEU A 433 33.94 72.23 11.27
N THR A 434 33.06 72.37 12.26
CA THR A 434 32.19 73.56 12.39
C THR A 434 32.98 74.82 12.72
N GLU A 435 34.04 74.72 13.52
CA GLU A 435 34.94 75.83 13.84
C GLU A 435 35.76 76.29 12.63
N ILE A 436 36.31 75.35 11.84
CA ILE A 436 37.01 75.64 10.59
C ILE A 436 36.05 76.34 9.60
N ALA A 437 34.83 75.83 9.43
CA ALA A 437 33.84 76.45 8.56
C ALA A 437 33.48 77.87 9.05
N ARG A 438 33.32 78.08 10.37
CA ARG A 438 33.04 79.40 10.96
C ARG A 438 34.20 80.37 10.76
N TRP A 439 35.44 79.92 10.96
CA TRP A 439 36.65 80.72 10.76
C TRP A 439 36.81 81.15 9.29
N LEU A 440 36.57 80.23 8.35
CA LEU A 440 36.59 80.53 6.92
C LEU A 440 35.51 81.52 6.50
N LYS A 441 34.36 81.56 7.18
CA LYS A 441 33.28 82.54 6.94
C LYS A 441 33.63 83.94 7.44
N GLY A 442 34.26 84.03 8.61
CA GLY A 442 34.60 85.31 9.26
C GLY A 442 35.76 86.06 8.61
N ASN A 443 36.59 85.36 7.82
CA ASN A 443 37.75 85.90 7.11
C ASN A 443 37.52 86.05 5.58
N GLN A 444 36.26 86.06 5.13
CA GLN A 444 35.83 86.46 3.79
C GLN A 444 35.62 87.98 3.74
#